data_AF-A0A0J1N7M0-F1
#
_entry.id   AF-A0A0J1N7M0-F1
#
_cell.length_a   1.000
_cell.length_b   1.000
_cell.length_c   1.000
_cell.angle_alpha   90.00
_cell.angle_beta   90.00
_cell.angle_gamma   90.00
#
_symmetry.space_group_name_H-M   'P 1'
#
loop_
_entity.id
_entity.type
_entity.pdbx_description
1 polymer ?
#
loop_
_entity_poly.entity_id
_entity_poly.type
_entity_poly.pdbx_seq_one_letter_code
_entity_poly.pdbx_strand_id
1 'polypeptide(L)'
;MENLDELKREIFNWAAERGQEHVAIEITRMWFRMGGNTNCVKLHPMEDSKGNADWRAINNNRQQIFRWLRGETKAARIKTKTLAMAMEAALPAERYAQLGMTTQQLICIAIRDFAAAIIALLLDARDRPQRIAQALQAIQETQRLTSV
;
A
#
# COMPACT_ATOMS: atom_id res chain seq x y z
N MET A 1 -0.34 -3.27 18.26
CA MET A 1 -0.82 -3.21 16.86
C MET A 1 -1.00 -1.72 16.53
N GLU A 2 0.13 -1.02 16.55
CA GLU A 2 0.30 0.37 16.14
C GLU A 2 0.32 0.33 14.60
N ASN A 3 -0.54 0.95 13.80
CA ASN A 3 -1.68 1.82 13.99
C ASN A 3 -2.65 1.49 12.84
N LEU A 4 -3.78 0.80 13.11
CA LEU A 4 -4.72 0.34 12.07
C LEU A 4 -5.21 1.48 11.17
N ASP A 5 -5.29 2.70 11.69
CA ASP A 5 -5.68 3.88 10.93
C ASP A 5 -4.56 4.38 9.99
N GLU A 6 -3.29 4.17 10.32
CA GLU A 6 -2.18 4.43 9.39
C GLU A 6 -2.15 3.41 8.26
N LEU A 7 -2.36 2.13 8.57
CA LEU A 7 -2.50 1.09 7.54
C LEU A 7 -3.67 1.41 6.60
N LYS A 8 -4.83 1.79 7.15
CA LYS A 8 -5.97 2.23 6.32
C LYS A 8 -5.61 3.42 5.45
N ARG A 9 -4.97 4.45 6.02
CA ARG A 9 -4.53 5.64 5.30
C ARG A 9 -3.62 5.26 4.14
N GLU A 10 -2.66 4.37 4.37
CA GLU A 10 -1.71 3.96 3.35
C GLU A 10 -2.35 3.13 2.24
N ILE A 11 -3.31 2.27 2.58
CA ILE A 11 -4.13 1.56 1.59
C ILE A 11 -4.94 2.55 0.73
N PHE A 12 -5.47 3.63 1.31
CA PHE A 12 -6.15 4.68 0.54
C PHE A 12 -5.20 5.49 -0.35
N ASN A 13 -4.01 5.82 0.14
CA ASN A 13 -2.96 6.49 -0.66
C ASN A 13 -2.57 5.62 -1.86
N TRP A 14 -2.33 4.34 -1.63
CA TRP A 14 -2.01 3.39 -2.68
C TRP A 14 -3.14 3.26 -3.71
N ALA A 15 -4.39 3.23 -3.23
CA ALA A 15 -5.55 3.18 -4.11
C ALA A 15 -5.75 4.47 -4.92
N ALA A 16 -5.35 5.63 -4.40
CA ALA A 16 -5.38 6.89 -5.14
C ALA A 16 -4.36 6.91 -6.29
N GLU A 17 -3.20 6.28 -6.10
CA GLU A 17 -2.14 6.23 -7.13
C GLU A 17 -2.33 5.13 -8.18
N ARG A 18 -2.79 3.94 -7.78
CA ARG A 18 -2.84 2.75 -8.65
C ARG A 18 -4.26 2.28 -8.97
N GLY A 19 -5.27 2.87 -8.33
CA GLY A 19 -6.66 2.48 -8.46
C GLY A 19 -7.08 1.43 -7.43
N GLN A 20 -8.32 1.55 -6.95
CA GLN A 20 -8.90 0.63 -5.96
C GLN A 20 -8.93 -0.83 -6.43
N GLU A 21 -9.11 -1.07 -7.73
CA GLU A 21 -9.14 -2.43 -8.28
C GLU A 21 -7.80 -3.14 -8.09
N HIS A 22 -6.69 -2.48 -8.46
CA HIS A 22 -5.35 -3.01 -8.29
C HIS A 22 -5.07 -3.37 -6.82
N VAL A 23 -5.36 -2.44 -5.90
CA VAL A 23 -5.17 -2.65 -4.47
C VAL A 23 -6.04 -3.79 -3.93
N ALA A 24 -7.31 -3.88 -4.36
CA ALA A 24 -8.20 -4.96 -3.95
C ALA A 24 -7.71 -6.33 -4.45
N ILE A 25 -7.14 -6.40 -5.66
CA ILE A 25 -6.54 -7.62 -6.19
C ILE A 25 -5.38 -8.07 -5.30
N GLU A 26 -4.44 -7.18 -4.98
CA GLU A 26 -3.27 -7.56 -4.17
C GLU A 26 -3.65 -7.99 -2.74
N ILE A 27 -4.57 -7.26 -2.09
CA ILE A 27 -5.09 -7.65 -0.77
C ILE A 27 -5.78 -9.01 -0.83
N THR A 28 -6.60 -9.25 -1.86
CA THR A 28 -7.32 -10.52 -2.02
C THR A 28 -6.35 -11.67 -2.29
N ARG A 29 -5.31 -11.46 -3.09
CA ARG A 29 -4.23 -12.45 -3.32
C ARG A 29 -3.56 -12.83 -2.01
N MET A 30 -3.14 -11.85 -1.21
CA MET A 30 -2.50 -12.14 0.08
C MET A 30 -3.46 -12.80 1.06
N TRP A 31 -4.74 -12.39 1.07
CA TRP A 31 -5.76 -13.02 1.92
C TRP A 31 -5.87 -14.52 1.68
N PHE A 32 -5.98 -14.95 0.42
CA PHE A 32 -6.06 -16.39 0.11
C PHE A 32 -4.74 -17.12 0.32
N ARG A 33 -3.58 -16.48 0.12
CA ARG A 33 -2.27 -17.07 0.49
C ARG A 33 -2.15 -17.32 2.00
N MET A 34 -2.86 -16.55 2.82
CA MET A 34 -2.88 -16.69 4.29
C MET A 34 -3.98 -17.63 4.82
N GLY A 35 -4.61 -18.42 3.95
CA GLY A 35 -5.68 -19.36 4.33
C GLY A 35 -7.10 -18.85 4.06
N GLY A 36 -7.26 -17.58 3.68
CA GLY A 36 -8.51 -17.04 3.15
C GLY A 36 -9.65 -16.98 4.16
N ASN A 37 -10.85 -17.38 3.72
CA ASN A 37 -12.11 -17.04 4.37
C ASN A 37 -12.22 -17.49 5.83
N THR A 38 -12.73 -16.58 6.66
CA THR A 38 -13.02 -16.80 8.08
C THR A 38 -14.52 -16.58 8.36
N ASN A 39 -14.92 -16.76 9.63
CA ASN A 39 -16.29 -16.47 10.05
C ASN A 39 -16.66 -14.99 9.86
N CYS A 40 -15.71 -14.07 9.93
CA CYS A 40 -15.96 -12.62 9.83
C CYS A 40 -15.68 -12.05 8.43
N VAL A 41 -14.74 -12.59 7.66
CA VAL A 41 -14.37 -12.07 6.33
C VAL A 41 -14.54 -13.17 5.28
N LYS A 42 -15.41 -12.89 4.30
CA LYS A 42 -15.64 -13.76 3.14
C LYS A 42 -15.40 -12.97 1.85
N LEU A 43 -14.31 -13.30 1.17
CA LEU A 43 -13.98 -12.81 -0.16
C LEU A 43 -14.12 -13.96 -1.17
N HIS A 44 -14.16 -13.62 -2.45
CA HIS A 44 -14.26 -14.58 -3.55
C HIS A 44 -12.88 -14.82 -4.17
N PRO A 45 -12.50 -16.06 -4.50
CA PRO A 45 -11.35 -16.31 -5.37
C PRO A 45 -11.50 -15.51 -6.66
N MET A 46 -10.40 -14.98 -7.18
CA MET A 46 -10.41 -14.07 -8.35
C MET A 46 -10.08 -14.79 -9.65
N GLU A 47 -9.94 -16.11 -9.60
CA GLU A 47 -9.70 -16.96 -10.74
C GLU A 47 -10.81 -18.01 -10.79
N ASP A 48 -11.33 -18.28 -11.99
CA ASP A 48 -12.28 -19.36 -12.21
C ASP A 48 -11.58 -20.73 -12.16
N SER A 49 -12.38 -21.81 -12.25
CA SER A 49 -11.86 -23.18 -12.26
C SER A 49 -10.88 -23.50 -13.40
N LYS A 50 -10.73 -22.61 -14.38
CA LYS A 50 -9.85 -22.73 -15.54
C LYS A 50 -8.65 -21.77 -15.46
N GLY A 51 -8.51 -21.02 -14.36
CA GLY A 51 -7.43 -20.05 -14.14
C GLY A 51 -7.64 -18.70 -14.83
N ASN A 52 -8.83 -18.42 -15.39
CA ASN A 52 -9.12 -17.10 -15.96
C ASN A 52 -9.58 -16.13 -14.88
N ALA A 53 -9.30 -14.84 -15.07
CA ALA A 53 -9.76 -13.81 -14.15
C ALA A 53 -11.30 -13.77 -14.04
N ASP A 54 -11.81 -13.93 -12.81
CA ASP A 54 -13.21 -13.70 -12.48
C ASP A 54 -13.43 -12.21 -12.15
N TRP A 55 -13.78 -11.43 -13.18
CA TRP A 55 -14.05 -9.99 -13.06
C TRP A 55 -15.17 -9.67 -12.08
N ARG A 56 -16.14 -10.56 -11.90
CA ARG A 56 -17.24 -10.35 -10.96
C ARG A 56 -16.75 -10.49 -9.52
N ALA A 57 -15.93 -11.52 -9.25
CA ALA A 57 -15.29 -11.70 -7.95
C ALA A 57 -14.39 -10.51 -7.58
N ILE A 58 -13.57 -10.03 -8.54
CA ILE A 58 -12.69 -8.88 -8.36
C ILE A 58 -13.49 -7.63 -7.95
N ASN A 59 -14.55 -7.29 -8.71
CA ASN A 59 -15.37 -6.12 -8.41
C ASN A 59 -16.10 -6.24 -7.06
N ASN A 60 -16.62 -7.42 -6.72
CA ASN A 60 -17.26 -7.67 -5.44
C ASN A 60 -16.28 -7.51 -4.27
N ASN A 61 -15.08 -8.08 -4.38
CA ASN A 61 -14.06 -7.96 -3.35
C ASN A 61 -13.63 -6.51 -3.16
N ARG A 62 -13.39 -5.78 -4.25
CA ARG A 62 -13.10 -4.34 -4.21
C ARG A 62 -14.17 -3.56 -3.45
N GLN A 63 -15.44 -3.73 -3.81
CA GLN A 63 -16.53 -3.04 -3.12
C GLN A 63 -16.58 -3.39 -1.62
N GLN A 64 -16.44 -4.67 -1.28
CA GLN A 64 -16.46 -5.13 0.11
C GLN A 64 -15.32 -4.56 0.93
N ILE A 65 -14.07 -4.71 0.46
CA ILE A 65 -12.87 -4.23 1.14
C ILE A 65 -12.99 -2.73 1.40
N PHE A 66 -13.19 -1.91 0.37
CA PHE A 66 -13.25 -0.45 0.53
C PHE A 66 -14.48 0.03 1.29
N ARG A 67 -15.56 -0.76 1.35
CA ARG A 67 -16.69 -0.48 2.25
C ARG A 67 -16.33 -0.72 3.71
N TRP A 68 -15.59 -1.79 4.01
CA TRP A 68 -15.16 -2.08 5.39
C TRP A 68 -14.09 -1.10 5.88
N LEU A 69 -13.16 -0.68 4.99
CA LEU A 69 -12.15 0.33 5.32
C LEU A 69 -12.75 1.70 5.65
N ARG A 70 -13.84 2.09 4.97
CA ARG A 70 -14.59 3.34 5.25
C ARG A 70 -15.56 3.22 6.43
N GLY A 71 -15.97 2.01 6.76
CA GLY A 71 -17.03 1.77 7.75
C GLY A 71 -16.53 1.95 9.18
N GLU A 72 -17.31 2.65 9.99
CA GLU A 72 -16.99 2.87 11.41
C GLU A 72 -17.69 1.89 12.36
N THR A 73 -18.62 1.07 11.84
CA THR A 73 -19.37 0.10 12.64
C THR A 73 -18.45 -0.95 13.26
N LYS A 74 -18.87 -1.54 14.40
CA LYS A 74 -18.14 -2.63 15.05
C LYS A 74 -17.82 -3.77 14.08
N ALA A 75 -18.77 -4.15 13.22
CA ALA A 75 -18.59 -5.18 12.22
C ALA A 75 -17.53 -4.80 11.16
N ALA A 76 -17.54 -3.55 10.68
CA ALA A 76 -16.53 -3.06 9.74
C ALA A 76 -15.14 -3.06 10.36
N ARG A 77 -15.00 -2.57 11.60
CA ARG A 77 -13.72 -2.57 12.33
C ARG A 77 -13.17 -3.98 12.53
N ILE A 78 -14.02 -4.94 12.90
CA ILE A 78 -13.60 -6.36 13.05
C ILE A 78 -13.10 -6.91 11.71
N LYS A 79 -13.83 -6.68 10.62
CA LYS A 79 -13.43 -7.14 9.28
C LYS A 79 -12.11 -6.51 8.83
N THR A 80 -11.96 -5.21 9.02
CA THR A 80 -10.74 -4.47 8.70
C THR A 80 -9.55 -4.96 9.53
N LYS A 81 -9.74 -5.19 10.84
CA LYS A 81 -8.69 -5.77 11.70
C LYS A 81 -8.31 -7.19 11.27
N THR A 82 -9.29 -8.00 10.86
CA THR A 82 -9.05 -9.36 10.36
C THR A 82 -8.22 -9.35 9.08
N LEU A 83 -8.46 -8.36 8.20
CA LEU A 83 -7.70 -8.18 6.96
C LEU A 83 -6.32 -7.53 7.15
N ALA A 84 -5.98 -7.03 8.34
CA ALA A 84 -4.78 -6.22 8.55
C ALA A 84 -3.50 -6.90 8.06
N MET A 85 -3.27 -8.16 8.43
CA MET A 85 -2.09 -8.90 7.99
C MET A 85 -2.01 -9.07 6.46
N ALA A 86 -3.15 -9.31 5.80
CA ALA A 86 -3.20 -9.41 4.34
C ALA A 86 -2.98 -8.06 3.66
N MET A 87 -3.45 -6.96 4.25
CA MET A 87 -3.19 -5.61 3.77
C MET A 87 -1.71 -5.24 3.90
N GLU A 88 -1.11 -5.52 5.05
CA GLU A 88 0.32 -5.32 5.30
C GLU A 88 1.19 -6.10 4.31
N ALA A 89 0.92 -7.39 4.11
CA ALA A 89 1.68 -8.21 3.17
C ALA A 89 1.44 -7.86 1.70
N ALA A 90 0.31 -7.20 1.39
CA ALA A 90 0.00 -6.75 0.03
C ALA A 90 0.69 -5.42 -0.32
N LEU A 91 1.09 -4.63 0.67
CA LEU A 91 1.77 -3.37 0.42
C LEU A 91 3.12 -3.61 -0.27
N PRO A 92 3.43 -2.86 -1.34
CA PRO A 92 4.79 -2.75 -1.86
C PRO A 92 5.77 -2.39 -0.73
N ALA A 93 7.00 -2.90 -0.80
CA ALA A 93 7.99 -2.76 0.26
C ALA A 93 8.24 -1.29 0.65
N GLU A 94 8.18 -0.37 -0.32
CA GLU A 94 8.34 1.07 -0.09
C GLU A 94 7.20 1.68 0.72
N ARG A 95 5.98 1.16 0.58
CA ARG A 95 4.79 1.60 1.33
C ARG A 95 4.71 0.94 2.70
N TYR A 96 5.03 -0.34 2.77
CA TYR A 96 5.13 -1.05 4.05
C TYR A 96 6.16 -0.36 4.97
N ALA A 97 7.29 0.09 4.41
CA ALA A 97 8.28 0.88 5.15
C ALA A 97 7.71 2.19 5.73
N GLN A 98 6.65 2.78 5.17
CA GLN A 98 6.01 3.98 5.72
C GLN A 98 5.18 3.71 6.99
N LEU A 99 4.86 2.44 7.28
CA LEU A 99 4.16 2.02 8.49
C LEU A 99 5.10 1.87 9.71
N GLY A 100 6.39 2.15 9.53
CA GLY A 100 7.41 2.11 10.58
C GLY A 100 8.81 2.25 9.98
N MET A 101 9.17 3.47 9.55
CA MET A 101 10.42 3.71 8.83
C MET A 101 11.63 3.45 9.73
N THR A 102 12.42 2.45 9.37
CA THR A 102 13.80 2.29 9.89
C THR A 102 14.74 3.26 9.15
N THR A 103 15.81 3.71 9.80
CA THR A 103 16.84 4.58 9.19
C THR A 103 17.37 4.04 7.86
N GLN A 104 17.53 2.71 7.75
CA GLN A 104 18.03 2.04 6.55
C GLN A 104 17.09 2.20 5.34
N GLN A 105 15.78 2.23 5.57
CA GLN A 105 14.78 2.39 4.51
C GLN A 105 14.68 3.83 4.03
N LEU A 106 14.79 4.81 4.93
CA LEU A 106 14.90 6.22 4.56
C LEU A 106 16.13 6.50 3.71
N ILE A 107 17.25 5.86 4.03
CA ILE A 107 18.46 5.92 3.21
C ILE A 107 18.18 5.35 1.81
N CYS A 108 17.46 4.22 1.69
CA CYS A 108 17.11 3.65 0.38
C CYS A 108 16.20 4.59 -0.44
N ILE A 109 15.21 5.22 0.19
CA ILE A 109 14.32 6.20 -0.45
C ILE A 109 15.13 7.41 -0.90
N ALA A 110 16.00 7.96 -0.05
CA ALA A 110 16.86 9.07 -0.38
C ALA A 110 17.77 8.74 -1.57
N ILE A 111 18.41 7.56 -1.60
CA ILE A 111 19.24 7.12 -2.73
C ILE A 111 18.44 7.08 -4.03
N ARG A 112 17.25 6.47 -4.00
CA ARG A 112 16.38 6.36 -5.19
C ARG A 112 15.96 7.72 -5.71
N ASP A 113 15.50 8.60 -4.82
CA ASP A 113 14.96 9.90 -5.21
C ASP A 113 16.09 10.83 -5.70
N PHE A 114 17.29 10.72 -5.14
CA PHE A 114 18.49 11.37 -5.67
C PHE A 114 18.88 10.85 -7.06
N ALA A 115 18.87 9.54 -7.27
CA ALA A 115 19.15 8.97 -8.59
C ALA A 115 18.15 9.48 -9.64
N ALA A 116 16.85 9.54 -9.30
CA ALA A 116 15.82 10.08 -10.17
C ALA A 116 16.03 11.58 -10.47
N ALA A 117 16.45 12.39 -9.49
CA ALA A 117 16.76 13.79 -9.69
C ALA A 117 17.99 14.01 -10.58
N ILE A 118 19.05 13.21 -10.40
CA ILE A 118 20.25 13.25 -11.25
C ILE A 118 19.90 12.89 -12.69
N ILE A 119 19.11 11.84 -12.90
CA ILE A 119 18.66 11.45 -14.24
C ILE A 119 17.83 12.56 -14.89
N ALA A 120 16.90 13.16 -14.15
CA ALA A 120 16.08 14.28 -14.65
C ALA A 120 16.93 15.50 -15.04
N LEU A 121 18.01 15.79 -14.29
CA LEU A 121 18.96 16.84 -14.61
C LEU A 121 19.76 16.52 -15.88
N LEU A 122 20.30 15.31 -15.99
CA LEU A 122 21.09 14.87 -17.15
C LEU A 122 20.28 14.83 -18.45
N LEU A 123 18.99 14.51 -18.36
CA LEU A 123 18.08 14.42 -19.50
C LEU A 123 17.32 15.73 -19.80
N ASP A 124 17.65 16.82 -19.11
CA ASP A 124 16.95 18.12 -19.22
C ASP A 124 15.42 18.01 -19.09
N ALA A 125 14.96 17.13 -18.20
CA ALA A 125 13.54 16.83 -18.05
C ALA A 125 12.74 18.07 -17.60
N ARG A 126 11.45 18.11 -17.97
CA ARG A 126 10.58 19.25 -17.62
C ARG A 126 10.21 19.29 -16.14
N ASP A 127 10.28 18.18 -15.43
CA ASP A 127 9.91 18.01 -14.02
C ASP A 127 11.10 18.11 -13.05
N ARG A 128 12.25 18.65 -13.51
CA ARG A 128 13.47 18.84 -12.69
C ARG A 128 13.20 19.46 -11.32
N PRO A 129 12.44 20.59 -11.19
CA PRO A 129 12.22 21.22 -9.89
C PRO A 129 11.51 20.28 -8.89
N GLN A 130 10.53 19.52 -9.36
CA GLN A 130 9.77 18.58 -8.54
C GLN A 130 10.65 17.41 -8.08
N ARG A 131 11.50 16.88 -8.97
CA ARG A 131 12.43 15.78 -8.64
C ARG A 131 13.48 16.20 -7.62
N ILE A 132 14.01 17.42 -7.76
CA ILE A 132 14.96 17.98 -6.79
C ILE A 132 14.31 18.17 -5.42
N ALA A 133 13.08 18.71 -5.37
CA ALA A 133 12.35 18.90 -4.13
C ALA A 133 12.09 17.56 -3.39
N GLN A 134 11.70 16.51 -4.12
CA GLN A 134 11.50 15.17 -3.57
C GLN A 134 12.79 14.59 -2.98
N ALA A 135 13.91 14.71 -3.70
CA ALA A 135 15.21 14.25 -3.23
C ALA A 135 15.64 14.98 -1.93
N LEU A 136 15.48 16.30 -1.88
CA LEU A 136 15.81 17.10 -0.69
C LEU A 136 14.96 16.73 0.52
N GLN A 137 13.65 16.49 0.31
CA GLN A 137 12.75 16.06 1.37
C GLN A 137 13.16 14.70 1.96
N ALA A 138 13.50 13.73 1.11
CA ALA A 138 13.92 12.40 1.56
C ALA A 138 15.20 12.44 2.43
N ILE A 139 16.14 13.34 2.14
CA ILE A 139 17.34 13.54 2.99
C ILE A 139 16.99 14.19 4.33
N GLN A 140 16.12 15.20 4.33
CA GLN A 140 15.71 15.86 5.58
C GLN A 140 15.01 14.88 6.53
N GLU A 141 14.19 13.99 5.99
CA GLU A 141 13.54 12.91 6.75
C GLU A 141 14.57 11.92 7.32
N THR A 142 15.63 11.60 6.56
CA THR A 142 16.74 10.78 7.05
C THR A 142 17.50 11.47 8.20
N GLN A 143 17.82 12.76 8.05
CA GLN A 143 18.55 13.53 9.07
C GLN A 143 17.79 13.64 10.40
N ARG A 144 16.46 13.82 10.34
CA ARG A 144 15.62 13.93 11.55
C ARG A 144 15.69 12.69 12.44
N LEU A 145 15.89 11.50 11.87
CA LEU A 145 15.92 10.24 12.62
C LEU A 145 17.32 9.81 13.05
N THR A 146 18.38 10.33 12.43
CA THR A 146 19.78 10.06 12.85
C THR A 146 20.31 11.07 13.87
N SER A 147 19.57 12.14 14.19
CA SER A 147 20.00 13.22 15.09
C SER A 147 19.73 12.94 16.58
N VAL A 148 19.80 11.67 17.00
CA VAL A 148 19.65 11.25 18.41
C VAL A 148 20.95 11.47 19.17
#